data_AF-B8BX98-F1
#
_entry.id   AF-B8BX98-F1
#
_cell.length_a   1.000
_cell.length_b   1.000
_cell.length_c   1.000
_cell.angle_alpha   90.00
_cell.angle_beta   90.00
_cell.angle_gamma   90.00
#
_symmetry.space_group_name_H-M   'P 1'
#
loop_
_entity.id
_entity.type
_entity.pdbx_description
1 polymer ?
#
loop_
_entity_poly.entity_id
_entity_poly.type
_entity_poly.pdbx_seq_one_letter_code
_entity_poly.pdbx_strand_id
1 'polypeptide(L)'
;MHNRIIALIACCASSAFVNSQVYQEDASARRLDIVVDNSDVLADATLSVLEQLPAKGINHADHARITSILLETKLLMNNAKTLFNTNPEQARNMMEKANQMFAEAKDRIQGHPGMAQVSGNDDSLRGTRYYESAVRAKYAQHDLNSARDDEERALDISRNMYETFISFPECLEKLFSDCLDVINNDLANIGLSTIEIVVHEKRNINQEGYNKVVIVTNELADTVKGRGGEGIVSYPFQWDDSINGLRTVGVDGKWNCQGYTPEDCCSTIKESVPNPDTKGNYIECHMFVPFGGVGNKRRNDRVFINLSPDGRVHEPPMIQ
;
A
#
# COMPACT_ATOMS: atom_id res chain seq x y z
N MET A 1 74.64 -26.87 23.71
CA MET A 1 74.80 -27.09 22.26
C MET A 1 73.76 -26.20 21.58
N HIS A 2 74.13 -24.98 21.13
CA HIS A 2 74.59 -24.67 19.75
C HIS A 2 73.56 -25.19 18.71
N ASN A 3 72.86 -24.44 17.87
CA ASN A 3 73.02 -23.12 17.21
C ASN A 3 71.61 -22.55 16.90
N ARG A 4 71.27 -21.27 17.05
CA ARG A 4 71.67 -20.03 16.34
C ARG A 4 71.27 -19.93 14.84
N ILE A 5 70.36 -18.95 14.59
CA ILE A 5 70.39 -17.90 13.55
C ILE A 5 70.06 -18.39 12.12
N ILE A 6 69.15 -17.78 11.36
CA ILE A 6 69.36 -16.59 10.51
C ILE A 6 68.04 -15.85 10.23
N ALA A 7 68.12 -14.52 10.34
CA ALA A 7 67.18 -13.51 9.89
C ALA A 7 67.60 -12.93 8.52
N LEU A 8 66.66 -12.40 7.74
CA LEU A 8 66.80 -11.38 6.67
C LEU A 8 65.35 -11.05 6.22
N ILE A 9 64.71 -9.89 6.45
CA ILE A 9 65.03 -8.46 6.28
C ILE A 9 65.18 -8.01 4.81
N ALA A 10 64.26 -7.12 4.45
CA ALA A 10 64.38 -5.91 3.61
C ALA A 10 64.04 -5.93 2.11
N CYS A 11 62.98 -5.14 1.83
CA CYS A 11 62.97 -3.93 1.01
C CYS A 11 62.70 -3.98 -0.51
N CYS A 12 62.12 -2.84 -0.91
CA CYS A 12 62.03 -2.22 -2.24
C CYS A 12 60.75 -2.55 -3.01
N ALA A 13 60.10 -1.65 -3.73
CA ALA A 13 60.16 -0.19 -3.81
C ALA A 13 58.93 0.26 -4.63
N SER A 14 58.52 1.50 -4.43
CA SER A 14 57.48 2.23 -5.14
C SER A 14 57.65 2.24 -6.67
N SER A 15 56.54 2.13 -7.40
CA SER A 15 56.38 2.65 -8.78
C SER A 15 54.91 2.98 -9.02
N ALA A 16 54.63 4.28 -9.12
CA ALA A 16 53.39 4.79 -9.68
C ALA A 16 53.32 4.44 -11.19
N PHE A 17 52.21 3.86 -11.63
CA PHE A 17 51.80 3.90 -13.02
C PHE A 17 50.40 4.51 -13.09
N VAL A 18 50.37 5.71 -13.65
CA VAL A 18 49.19 6.34 -14.24
C VAL A 18 48.83 5.50 -15.46
N ASN A 19 47.64 4.91 -15.47
CA ASN A 19 47.00 4.50 -16.70
C ASN A 19 45.50 4.79 -16.61
N SER A 20 45.14 5.86 -17.31
CA SER A 20 43.79 6.17 -17.76
C SER A 20 43.27 5.04 -18.64
N GLN A 21 42.25 4.32 -18.16
CA GLN A 21 41.37 3.55 -19.03
C GLN A 21 39.93 3.95 -18.76
N VAL A 22 39.44 4.77 -19.69
CA VAL A 22 38.13 4.65 -20.36
C VAL A 22 37.07 3.92 -19.54
N TYR A 23 36.19 4.73 -18.94
CA TYR A 23 34.85 4.33 -18.55
C TYR A 23 34.15 3.74 -19.77
N GLN A 24 33.98 2.42 -19.78
CA GLN A 24 32.95 1.77 -20.56
C GLN A 24 31.75 1.64 -19.61
N GLU A 25 30.76 2.51 -19.81
CA GLU A 25 29.44 2.36 -19.19
C GLU A 25 28.79 1.10 -19.76
N ASP A 26 29.03 -0.04 -19.12
CA ASP A 26 28.10 -1.15 -19.23
C ASP A 26 26.82 -0.71 -18.51
N ALA A 27 25.76 -0.57 -19.32
CA ALA A 27 24.40 -0.37 -18.87
C ALA A 27 23.97 -1.55 -17.98
N SER A 28 24.31 -1.46 -16.70
CA SER A 28 23.81 -2.40 -15.70
C SER A 28 22.29 -2.26 -15.63
N ALA A 29 21.61 -3.39 -15.83
CA ALA A 29 20.18 -3.52 -15.63
C ALA A 29 19.81 -2.93 -14.26
N ARG A 30 18.80 -2.06 -14.25
CA ARG A 30 18.24 -1.49 -13.03
C ARG A 30 17.87 -2.64 -12.08
N ARG A 31 18.67 -2.79 -11.03
CA ARG A 31 18.41 -3.76 -9.96
C ARG A 31 17.30 -3.16 -9.10
N LEU A 32 16.13 -3.79 -9.12
CA LEU A 32 15.10 -3.61 -8.10
C LEU A 32 15.64 -4.22 -6.80
N ASP A 33 16.00 -3.38 -5.84
CA ASP A 33 16.16 -3.83 -4.45
C ASP A 33 14.81 -3.64 -3.76
N ILE A 34 13.99 -4.70 -3.78
CA ILE A 34 12.76 -4.82 -3.00
C ILE A 34 13.19 -5.31 -1.61
N VAL A 35 13.11 -4.45 -0.60
CA VAL A 35 13.28 -4.85 0.79
C VAL A 35 11.91 -5.28 1.31
N VAL A 36 11.78 -6.56 1.65
CA VAL A 36 10.60 -7.12 2.31
C VAL A 36 10.68 -6.74 3.79
N ASP A 37 9.73 -5.93 4.25
CA ASP A 37 9.68 -5.43 5.62
C ASP A 37 9.04 -6.47 6.56
N ASN A 38 9.77 -6.82 7.61
CA ASN A 38 9.21 -7.48 8.78
C ASN A 38 8.86 -6.38 9.77
N SER A 39 7.57 -6.05 9.89
CA SER A 39 7.12 -4.93 10.71
C SER A 39 7.67 -5.04 12.14
N ASP A 40 8.59 -4.14 12.49
CA ASP A 40 8.73 -3.51 13.81
C ASP A 40 9.84 -2.43 13.89
N VAL A 41 10.63 -2.14 12.84
CA VAL A 41 11.62 -1.03 12.87
C VAL A 41 11.74 -0.27 11.54
N LEU A 42 11.56 1.05 11.63
CA LEU A 42 11.76 2.13 10.64
C LEU A 42 12.83 1.87 9.54
N ALA A 43 12.42 1.93 8.27
CA ALA A 43 13.16 2.58 7.18
C ALA A 43 12.24 2.92 6.00
N ASP A 44 12.33 4.16 5.50
CA ASP A 44 11.50 4.77 4.46
C ASP A 44 12.24 4.71 3.11
N ALA A 45 11.61 4.18 2.06
CA ALA A 45 12.13 4.20 0.70
C ALA A 45 11.14 4.91 -0.21
N THR A 46 11.44 6.18 -0.52
CA THR A 46 10.58 7.07 -1.30
C THR A 46 10.92 6.96 -2.79
N LEU A 47 9.96 6.55 -3.62
CA LEU A 47 10.02 6.74 -5.07
C LEU A 47 9.04 7.84 -5.47
N SER A 48 9.54 8.91 -6.08
CA SER A 48 8.71 10.02 -6.59
C SER A 48 9.07 10.29 -8.04
N VAL A 49 8.07 10.27 -8.92
CA VAL A 49 8.19 10.72 -10.32
C VAL A 49 7.15 11.81 -10.56
N LEU A 50 7.63 12.99 -10.94
CA LEU A 50 6.83 14.19 -11.18
C LEU A 50 6.49 14.30 -12.66
N GLU A 51 5.20 14.32 -13.00
CA GLU A 51 4.72 15.04 -14.19
C GLU A 51 3.25 15.42 -14.06
N GLN A 52 2.94 16.70 -14.30
CA GLN A 52 1.57 17.24 -14.37
C GLN A 52 1.07 17.18 -15.81
N LEU A 53 -0.05 16.50 -16.04
CA LEU A 53 -0.72 16.42 -17.35
C LEU A 53 -1.66 17.62 -17.59
N PRO A 54 -1.81 18.08 -18.85
CA PRO A 54 -2.75 19.14 -19.20
C PRO A 54 -4.19 18.57 -19.27
N ALA A 55 -5.02 18.91 -18.29
CA ALA A 55 -6.42 18.50 -18.27
C ALA A 55 -7.23 19.23 -19.36
N LYS A 56 -7.85 18.47 -20.29
CA LYS A 56 -9.09 18.96 -20.90
C LYS A 56 -10.20 18.77 -19.87
N GLY A 57 -10.91 19.85 -19.59
CA GLY A 57 -11.99 19.93 -18.63
C GLY A 57 -13.07 18.84 -18.75
N ILE A 58 -13.61 18.41 -17.61
CA ILE A 58 -14.79 17.52 -17.56
C ILE A 58 -16.05 18.39 -17.58
N ASN A 59 -16.89 18.20 -18.61
CA ASN A 59 -18.11 18.98 -18.75
C ASN A 59 -19.10 18.70 -17.60
N HIS A 60 -20.05 19.60 -17.39
CA HIS A 60 -20.99 19.52 -16.26
C HIS A 60 -21.86 18.24 -16.25
N ALA A 61 -22.31 17.77 -17.41
CA ALA A 61 -23.18 16.59 -17.51
C ALA A 61 -22.42 15.31 -17.16
N ASP A 62 -21.18 15.19 -17.64
CA ASP A 62 -20.30 14.06 -17.32
C ASP A 62 -19.86 14.11 -15.86
N HIS A 63 -19.58 15.30 -15.31
CA HIS A 63 -19.28 15.45 -13.89
C HIS A 63 -20.41 14.97 -13.00
N ALA A 64 -21.64 15.46 -13.21
CA ALA A 64 -22.79 15.04 -12.43
C ALA A 64 -23.02 13.52 -12.50
N ARG A 65 -22.80 12.92 -13.67
CA ARG A 65 -22.98 11.48 -13.88
C ARG A 65 -21.87 10.66 -13.21
N ILE A 66 -20.60 11.03 -13.39
CA ILE A 66 -19.46 10.36 -12.74
C ILE A 66 -19.61 10.44 -11.22
N THR A 67 -19.93 11.62 -10.68
CA THR A 67 -20.17 11.80 -9.24
C THR A 67 -21.31 10.92 -8.74
N SER A 68 -22.43 10.82 -9.48
CA SER A 68 -23.52 9.92 -9.11
C SER A 68 -23.10 8.45 -9.08
N ILE A 69 -22.33 8.00 -10.08
CA ILE A 69 -21.82 6.63 -10.14
C ILE A 69 -20.90 6.35 -8.94
N LEU A 70 -19.95 7.25 -8.66
CA LEU A 70 -19.01 7.09 -7.53
C LEU A 70 -19.74 7.05 -6.18
N LEU A 71 -20.76 7.89 -5.98
CA LEU A 71 -21.58 7.87 -4.77
C LEU A 71 -22.36 6.56 -4.60
N GLU A 72 -23.00 6.05 -5.66
CA GLU A 72 -23.72 4.78 -5.62
C GLU A 72 -22.75 3.60 -5.40
N THR A 73 -21.59 3.60 -6.05
CA THR A 73 -20.51 2.63 -5.82
C THR A 73 -20.09 2.62 -4.35
N LYS A 74 -19.81 3.79 -3.76
CA LYS A 74 -19.44 3.92 -2.34
C LYS A 74 -20.51 3.36 -1.41
N LEU A 75 -21.79 3.62 -1.72
CA LEU A 75 -22.92 3.07 -0.97
C LEU A 75 -22.99 1.54 -1.06
N LEU A 76 -22.83 0.97 -2.26
CA LEU A 76 -22.82 -0.48 -2.47
C LEU A 76 -21.68 -1.15 -1.71
N MET A 77 -20.47 -0.57 -1.74
CA MET A 77 -19.32 -1.09 -1.01
C MET A 77 -19.55 -1.07 0.51
N ASN A 78 -20.11 0.01 1.03
CA ASN A 78 -20.43 0.11 2.46
C ASN A 78 -21.49 -0.91 2.87
N ASN A 79 -22.54 -1.08 2.07
CA ASN A 79 -23.57 -2.09 2.32
C ASN A 79 -22.99 -3.50 2.25
N ALA A 80 -22.14 -3.79 1.25
CA ALA A 80 -21.46 -5.08 1.11
C ALA A 80 -20.59 -5.40 2.35
N LYS A 81 -19.85 -4.41 2.87
CA LYS A 81 -19.06 -4.56 4.10
C LYS A 81 -19.93 -4.97 5.29
N THR A 82 -21.10 -4.35 5.46
CA THR A 82 -22.01 -4.72 6.55
C THR A 82 -22.61 -6.12 6.39
N LEU A 83 -22.79 -6.57 5.14
CA LEU A 83 -23.38 -7.88 4.83
C LEU A 83 -22.37 -9.03 4.86
N PHE A 84 -21.06 -8.76 4.83
CA PHE A 84 -20.05 -9.81 4.65
C PHE A 84 -20.13 -10.91 5.72
N ASN A 85 -20.51 -10.54 6.94
CA ASN A 85 -20.65 -11.48 8.06
C ASN A 85 -22.01 -12.20 8.08
N THR A 86 -23.08 -11.57 7.56
CA THR A 86 -24.45 -12.11 7.65
C THR A 86 -24.89 -12.83 6.39
N ASN A 87 -24.48 -12.34 5.21
CA ASN A 87 -24.81 -12.88 3.90
C ASN A 87 -23.65 -12.64 2.91
N PRO A 88 -22.63 -13.50 2.93
CA PRO A 88 -21.41 -13.30 2.13
C PRO A 88 -21.66 -13.36 0.62
N GLU A 89 -22.64 -14.14 0.17
CA GLU A 89 -23.00 -14.21 -1.26
C GLU A 89 -23.58 -12.89 -1.76
N GLN A 90 -24.54 -12.32 -1.02
CA GLN A 90 -25.09 -11.01 -1.36
C GLN A 90 -24.03 -9.90 -1.27
N ALA A 91 -23.14 -9.96 -0.29
CA ALA A 91 -22.02 -9.02 -0.17
C ALA A 91 -21.09 -9.09 -1.40
N ARG A 92 -20.76 -10.30 -1.88
CA ARG A 92 -19.96 -10.48 -3.11
C ARG A 92 -20.65 -9.90 -4.34
N ASN A 93 -21.95 -10.17 -4.52
CA ASN A 93 -22.72 -9.63 -5.65
C ASN A 93 -22.78 -8.09 -5.63
N MET A 94 -22.91 -7.49 -4.43
CA MET A 94 -22.85 -6.02 -4.28
C MET A 94 -21.47 -5.47 -4.62
N MET A 95 -20.40 -6.15 -4.21
CA MET A 95 -19.04 -5.74 -4.55
C MET A 95 -18.75 -5.89 -6.05
N GLU A 96 -19.21 -6.96 -6.69
CA GLU A 96 -19.06 -7.13 -8.13
C GLU A 96 -19.78 -6.01 -8.90
N LYS A 97 -21.02 -5.69 -8.51
CA LYS A 97 -21.75 -4.55 -9.08
C LYS A 97 -21.01 -3.23 -8.84
N ALA A 98 -20.49 -3.00 -7.64
CA ALA A 98 -19.71 -1.80 -7.33
C ALA A 98 -18.46 -1.70 -8.22
N ASN A 99 -17.75 -2.80 -8.44
CA ASN A 99 -16.58 -2.86 -9.33
C ASN A 99 -16.97 -2.54 -10.78
N GLN A 100 -18.10 -3.07 -11.26
CA GLN A 100 -18.61 -2.75 -12.60
C GLN A 100 -18.95 -1.27 -12.76
N MET A 101 -19.60 -0.68 -11.74
CA MET A 101 -19.93 0.75 -11.73
C MET A 101 -18.67 1.61 -11.68
N PHE A 102 -17.68 1.21 -10.90
CA PHE A 102 -16.39 1.89 -10.85
C PHE A 102 -15.65 1.82 -12.20
N ALA A 103 -15.69 0.65 -12.87
CA ALA A 103 -15.16 0.51 -14.22
C ALA A 103 -15.88 1.42 -15.22
N GLU A 104 -17.21 1.57 -15.15
CA GLU A 104 -17.94 2.54 -15.99
C GLU A 104 -17.47 3.98 -15.72
N ALA A 105 -17.27 4.37 -14.46
CA ALA A 105 -16.75 5.70 -14.13
C ALA A 105 -15.35 5.91 -14.72
N LYS A 106 -14.46 4.90 -14.61
CA LYS A 106 -13.11 4.91 -15.18
C LYS A 106 -13.15 5.05 -16.71
N ASP A 107 -13.97 4.26 -17.40
CA ASP A 107 -14.11 4.32 -18.86
C ASP A 107 -14.61 5.69 -19.34
N ARG A 108 -15.50 6.34 -18.59
CA ARG A 108 -15.98 7.71 -18.91
C ARG A 108 -14.89 8.75 -18.80
N ILE A 109 -14.06 8.63 -17.76
CA ILE A 109 -12.89 9.50 -17.54
C ILE A 109 -11.88 9.30 -18.66
N GLN A 110 -11.61 8.06 -19.04
CA GLN A 110 -10.67 7.70 -20.11
C GLN A 110 -11.18 8.05 -21.52
N GLY A 111 -12.49 7.92 -21.75
CA GLY A 111 -13.14 8.22 -23.03
C GLY A 111 -13.12 9.70 -23.41
N HIS A 112 -12.68 10.59 -22.51
CA HIS A 112 -12.42 11.98 -22.85
C HIS A 112 -11.07 12.11 -23.57
N PRO A 113 -11.03 12.54 -24.85
CA PRO A 113 -9.82 12.60 -25.69
C PRO A 113 -8.82 13.71 -25.29
N GLY A 114 -8.73 14.00 -24.00
CA GLY A 114 -7.70 14.83 -23.37
C GLY A 114 -6.92 14.14 -22.26
N MET A 115 -7.31 12.94 -21.81
CA MET A 115 -6.53 12.15 -20.84
C MET A 115 -5.68 11.04 -21.47
N ALA A 116 -5.89 10.72 -22.76
CA ALA A 116 -5.10 9.71 -23.46
C ALA A 116 -3.66 10.21 -23.71
N GLN A 117 -2.75 9.74 -22.83
CA GLN A 117 -1.32 9.52 -23.00
C GLN A 117 -0.59 10.37 -24.06
N VAL A 118 0.15 11.39 -23.62
CA VAL A 118 1.39 11.79 -24.32
C VAL A 118 2.49 10.85 -23.86
N SER A 119 2.53 9.65 -24.43
CA SER A 119 3.72 8.80 -24.38
C SER A 119 4.70 9.32 -25.43
N GLY A 120 5.72 10.04 -24.99
CA GLY A 120 6.67 10.69 -25.89
C GLY A 120 8.01 10.97 -25.23
N ASN A 121 8.89 9.98 -25.26
CA ASN A 121 10.35 10.10 -25.08
C ASN A 121 10.99 10.95 -26.19
N ASP A 122 10.49 12.15 -26.49
CA ASP A 122 11.03 12.97 -27.58
C ASP A 122 11.61 14.29 -27.06
N ASP A 123 12.92 14.25 -26.89
CA ASP A 123 13.82 15.30 -26.42
C ASP A 123 13.95 16.42 -27.47
N SER A 124 12.86 17.17 -27.69
CA SER A 124 12.86 18.30 -28.64
C SER A 124 12.40 19.62 -28.02
N LEU A 125 13.41 20.39 -27.59
CA LEU A 125 13.39 21.81 -27.19
C LEU A 125 12.84 22.79 -28.27
N ARG A 126 12.14 22.32 -29.31
CA ARG A 126 11.46 23.13 -30.34
C ARG A 126 9.94 23.20 -30.18
N GLY A 127 9.32 22.40 -29.30
CA GLY A 127 7.86 22.34 -29.15
C GLY A 127 7.21 23.51 -28.41
N THR A 128 7.95 24.26 -27.60
CA THR A 128 7.38 25.25 -26.65
C THR A 128 6.68 26.43 -27.31
N ARG A 129 7.17 26.96 -28.44
CA ARG A 129 6.53 28.11 -29.11
C ARG A 129 5.27 27.77 -29.90
N TYR A 130 5.16 26.55 -30.40
CA TYR A 130 3.95 26.09 -31.10
C TYR A 130 2.85 25.70 -30.09
N TYR A 131 3.25 25.19 -28.93
CA TYR A 131 2.35 24.88 -27.83
C TYR A 131 1.73 26.17 -27.23
N GLU A 132 2.53 27.20 -26.97
CA GLU A 132 2.01 28.49 -26.47
C GLU A 132 1.04 29.16 -27.45
N SER A 133 1.27 29.07 -28.77
CA SER A 133 0.38 29.68 -29.77
C SER A 133 -0.90 28.88 -29.97
N ALA A 134 -0.84 27.55 -29.94
CA ALA A 134 -2.01 26.68 -30.01
C ALA A 134 -2.88 26.78 -28.74
N VAL A 135 -2.25 26.87 -27.56
CA VAL A 135 -2.91 27.15 -26.28
C VAL A 135 -3.55 28.53 -26.33
N ARG A 136 -2.82 29.60 -26.69
CA ARG A 136 -3.41 30.96 -26.80
C ARG A 136 -4.50 31.05 -27.85
N ALA A 137 -4.36 30.43 -29.03
CA ALA A 137 -5.41 30.44 -30.06
C ALA A 137 -6.65 29.66 -29.64
N LYS A 138 -6.47 28.57 -28.88
CA LYS A 138 -7.57 27.78 -28.31
C LYS A 138 -8.24 28.48 -27.14
N TYR A 139 -7.51 29.26 -26.33
CA TYR A 139 -8.05 30.05 -25.22
C TYR A 139 -8.44 31.50 -25.59
N ALA A 140 -8.19 31.95 -26.82
CA ALA A 140 -8.54 33.30 -27.29
C ALA A 140 -10.05 33.55 -27.41
N GLN A 141 -10.86 32.49 -27.41
CA GLN A 141 -12.33 32.55 -27.45
C GLN A 141 -12.99 31.84 -26.26
N HIS A 142 -12.21 31.26 -25.34
CA HIS A 142 -12.78 30.50 -24.23
C HIS A 142 -13.15 31.42 -23.06
N ASP A 143 -14.36 31.21 -22.55
CA ASP A 143 -14.77 31.70 -21.24
C ASP A 143 -13.84 31.10 -20.18
N LEU A 144 -12.92 31.94 -19.66
CA LEU A 144 -11.97 31.56 -18.62
C LEU A 144 -12.69 31.02 -17.37
N ASN A 145 -13.94 31.44 -17.12
CA ASN A 145 -14.73 30.91 -16.02
C ASN A 145 -15.13 29.46 -16.29
N SER A 146 -15.61 29.15 -17.50
CA SER A 146 -15.94 27.77 -17.87
C SER A 146 -14.73 26.83 -17.74
N ALA A 147 -13.54 27.27 -18.16
CA ALA A 147 -12.32 26.47 -18.05
C ALA A 147 -11.93 26.22 -16.58
N ARG A 148 -12.02 27.25 -15.73
CA ARG A 148 -11.77 27.12 -14.30
C ARG A 148 -12.79 26.20 -13.62
N ASP A 149 -14.06 26.32 -13.97
CA ASP A 149 -15.12 25.48 -13.41
C ASP A 149 -14.98 24.02 -13.85
N ASP A 150 -14.48 23.78 -15.08
CA ASP A 150 -14.14 22.44 -15.55
C ASP A 150 -12.95 21.82 -14.78
N GLU A 151 -11.93 22.62 -14.46
CA GLU A 151 -10.80 22.18 -13.61
C GLU A 151 -11.26 21.83 -12.20
N GLU A 152 -12.13 22.66 -11.60
CA GLU A 152 -12.71 22.40 -10.27
C GLU A 152 -13.53 21.10 -10.26
N ARG A 153 -14.32 20.84 -11.31
CA ARG A 153 -15.04 19.58 -11.50
C ARG A 153 -14.11 18.38 -11.62
N ALA A 154 -13.01 18.51 -12.36
CA ALA A 154 -12.02 17.45 -12.48
C ALA A 154 -11.35 17.13 -11.12
N LEU A 155 -11.03 18.18 -10.34
CA LEU A 155 -10.51 18.02 -8.97
C LEU A 155 -11.52 17.35 -8.03
N ASP A 156 -12.81 17.69 -8.13
CA ASP A 156 -13.87 17.07 -7.34
C ASP A 156 -14.04 15.57 -7.66
N ILE A 157 -14.03 15.19 -8.94
CA ILE A 157 -14.04 13.76 -9.34
C ILE A 157 -12.81 13.05 -8.82
N SER A 158 -11.63 13.67 -8.94
CA SER A 158 -10.39 13.11 -8.43
C SER A 158 -10.50 12.84 -6.93
N ARG A 159 -10.98 13.81 -6.14
CA ARG A 159 -11.25 13.63 -4.69
C ARG A 159 -12.25 12.50 -4.41
N ASN A 160 -13.38 12.47 -5.11
CA ASN A 160 -14.39 11.44 -4.93
C ASN A 160 -13.88 10.04 -5.31
N MET A 161 -13.02 9.92 -6.32
CA MET A 161 -12.35 8.66 -6.66
C MET A 161 -11.43 8.20 -5.52
N TYR A 162 -10.64 9.08 -4.92
CA TYR A 162 -9.81 8.74 -3.76
C TYR A 162 -10.64 8.31 -2.55
N GLU A 163 -11.74 9.01 -2.29
CA GLU A 163 -12.62 8.69 -1.16
C GLU A 163 -13.39 7.38 -1.33
N THR A 164 -13.56 6.90 -2.57
CA THR A 164 -14.34 5.70 -2.87
C THR A 164 -13.53 4.40 -2.65
N PHE A 165 -12.27 4.49 -2.21
CA PHE A 165 -11.34 3.37 -1.97
C PHE A 165 -11.03 2.59 -3.25
N ILE A 166 -9.85 2.82 -3.80
CA ILE A 166 -9.30 1.94 -4.84
C ILE A 166 -8.80 0.68 -4.12
N SER A 167 -9.60 -0.38 -4.20
CA SER A 167 -9.14 -1.74 -3.92
C SER A 167 -8.82 -2.44 -5.22
N PHE A 168 -7.83 -3.33 -5.21
CA PHE A 168 -7.40 -4.11 -6.38
C PHE A 168 -7.75 -5.60 -6.18
N PRO A 169 -9.05 -5.98 -6.23
CA PRO A 169 -9.47 -7.37 -5.99
C PRO A 169 -8.86 -8.38 -6.97
N GLU A 170 -8.54 -7.95 -8.19
CA GLU A 170 -7.88 -8.74 -9.22
C GLU A 170 -6.44 -9.15 -8.86
N CYS A 171 -5.83 -8.50 -7.87
CA CYS A 171 -4.52 -8.90 -7.35
C CYS A 171 -4.60 -10.16 -6.49
N LEU A 172 -5.77 -10.55 -5.97
CA LEU A 172 -5.89 -11.67 -5.06
C LEU A 172 -5.32 -12.96 -5.68
N GLU A 173 -4.48 -13.68 -4.93
CA GLU A 173 -3.78 -14.90 -5.34
C GLU A 173 -2.75 -14.74 -6.50
N LYS A 174 -2.56 -13.53 -7.05
CA LYS A 174 -1.48 -13.26 -8.01
C LYS A 174 -0.13 -13.16 -7.31
N LEU A 175 0.95 -13.38 -8.07
CA LEU A 175 2.30 -13.07 -7.61
C LEU A 175 2.44 -11.56 -7.40
N PHE A 176 3.30 -11.17 -6.47
CA PHE A 176 3.56 -9.77 -6.18
C PHE A 176 3.92 -8.95 -7.43
N SER A 177 4.79 -9.48 -8.31
CA SER A 177 5.16 -8.82 -9.57
C SER A 177 3.96 -8.53 -10.47
N ASP A 178 3.09 -9.52 -10.66
CA ASP A 178 1.94 -9.39 -11.55
C ASP A 178 0.92 -8.39 -10.98
N CYS A 179 0.77 -8.37 -9.66
CA CYS A 179 -0.08 -7.39 -8.99
C CYS A 179 0.49 -5.97 -9.09
N LEU A 180 1.81 -5.80 -8.95
CA LEU A 180 2.46 -4.50 -9.13
C LEU A 180 2.21 -3.95 -10.54
N ASP A 181 2.28 -4.79 -11.57
CA ASP A 181 1.98 -4.36 -12.94
C ASP A 181 0.54 -3.89 -13.09
N VAL A 182 -0.42 -4.61 -12.47
CA VAL A 182 -1.83 -4.21 -12.46
C VAL A 182 -2.01 -2.86 -11.76
N ILE A 183 -1.48 -2.73 -10.54
CA ILE A 183 -1.57 -1.49 -9.76
C ILE A 183 -0.96 -0.34 -10.55
N ASN A 184 0.27 -0.47 -11.03
CA ASN A 184 0.96 0.59 -11.75
C ASN A 184 0.21 1.02 -13.02
N ASN A 185 -0.33 0.08 -13.78
CA ASN A 185 -1.15 0.38 -14.95
C ASN A 185 -2.41 1.16 -14.56
N ASP A 186 -3.07 0.74 -13.48
CA ASP A 186 -4.29 1.40 -13.01
C ASP A 186 -4.03 2.78 -12.41
N LEU A 187 -2.93 2.95 -11.69
CA LEU A 187 -2.48 4.24 -11.17
C LEU A 187 -2.09 5.21 -12.29
N ALA A 188 -1.34 4.74 -13.30
CA ALA A 188 -1.01 5.55 -14.46
C ALA A 188 -2.26 6.01 -15.23
N ASN A 189 -3.25 5.11 -15.34
CA ASN A 189 -4.52 5.37 -16.02
C ASN A 189 -5.38 6.44 -15.33
N ILE A 190 -5.23 6.63 -14.01
CA ILE A 190 -5.94 7.66 -13.24
C ILE A 190 -5.10 8.93 -13.01
N GLY A 191 -3.91 9.00 -13.64
CA GLY A 191 -3.02 10.15 -13.51
C GLY A 191 -2.30 10.24 -12.16
N LEU A 192 -2.19 9.12 -11.43
CA LEU A 192 -1.43 9.01 -10.20
C LEU A 192 -0.01 8.56 -10.51
N SER A 193 0.93 9.48 -10.38
CA SER A 193 2.34 9.24 -10.69
C SER A 193 3.18 8.84 -9.47
N THR A 194 2.71 9.09 -8.24
CA THR A 194 3.46 8.83 -7.01
C THR A 194 2.59 8.18 -5.95
N ILE A 195 2.68 6.87 -5.83
CA ILE A 195 2.11 6.13 -4.70
C ILE A 195 3.20 5.27 -4.08
N GLU A 196 3.27 5.34 -2.76
CA GLU A 196 4.12 4.51 -1.93
C GLU A 196 3.47 3.12 -1.80
N ILE A 197 4.20 2.09 -2.20
CA ILE A 197 3.74 0.71 -2.08
C ILE A 197 4.33 0.13 -0.80
N VAL A 198 3.45 -0.16 0.16
CA VAL A 198 3.81 -0.76 1.45
C VAL A 198 3.48 -2.25 1.38
N VAL A 199 4.52 -3.07 1.42
CA VAL A 199 4.39 -4.54 1.36
C VAL A 199 4.50 -5.10 2.76
N HIS A 200 3.48 -5.80 3.21
CA HIS A 200 3.50 -6.54 4.47
C HIS A 200 3.52 -8.03 4.19
N GLU A 201 4.49 -8.75 4.72
CA GLU A 201 4.42 -10.21 4.73
C GLU A 201 3.58 -10.69 5.92
N LYS A 202 2.73 -11.69 5.70
CA LYS A 202 2.03 -12.34 6.80
C LYS A 202 3.04 -13.06 7.68
N ARG A 203 3.12 -12.64 8.94
CA ARG A 203 4.00 -13.24 9.95
C ARG A 203 3.94 -14.77 9.94
N ASN A 204 5.08 -15.42 10.12
CA ASN A 204 5.23 -16.85 10.30
C ASN A 204 5.82 -17.18 11.69
N ILE A 205 5.72 -18.44 12.12
CA ILE A 205 6.13 -18.90 13.46
C ILE A 205 7.65 -18.78 13.74
N ASN A 206 8.45 -18.56 12.70
CA ASN A 206 9.90 -18.45 12.78
C ASN A 206 10.39 -17.00 12.71
N GLN A 207 9.50 -16.03 12.46
CA GLN A 207 9.83 -14.61 12.40
C GLN A 207 9.78 -13.97 13.79
N GLU A 208 10.58 -12.92 13.97
CA GLU A 208 10.49 -12.07 15.15
C GLU A 208 9.09 -11.47 15.28
N GLY A 209 8.60 -11.36 16.52
CA GLY A 209 7.26 -10.85 16.79
C GLY A 209 6.13 -11.85 16.51
N TYR A 210 6.39 -13.14 16.20
CA TYR A 210 5.32 -14.15 16.11
C TYR A 210 4.51 -14.24 17.41
N ASN A 211 5.14 -13.99 18.57
CA ASN A 211 4.53 -13.98 19.90
C ASN A 211 3.65 -12.74 20.19
N LYS A 212 3.59 -11.77 19.26
CA LYS A 212 2.79 -10.54 19.40
C LYS A 212 1.35 -10.76 18.93
N VAL A 213 0.39 -10.47 19.80
CA VAL A 213 -1.03 -10.42 19.47
C VAL A 213 -1.40 -9.00 19.05
N VAL A 214 -1.95 -8.83 17.85
CA VAL A 214 -2.32 -7.51 17.32
C VAL A 214 -3.72 -7.14 17.81
N ILE A 215 -3.82 -6.07 18.58
CA ILE A 215 -5.08 -5.53 19.13
C ILE A 215 -5.47 -4.32 18.29
N VAL A 216 -6.50 -4.47 17.45
CA VAL A 216 -7.02 -3.38 16.63
C VAL A 216 -7.98 -2.52 17.45
N THR A 217 -7.67 -1.23 17.55
CA THR A 217 -8.41 -0.25 18.34
C THR A 217 -9.38 0.57 17.47
N ASN A 218 -10.18 1.44 18.09
CA ASN A 218 -10.90 2.49 17.39
C ASN A 218 -9.98 3.67 17.03
N GLU A 219 -10.49 4.69 16.34
CA GLU A 219 -9.69 5.85 15.90
C GLU A 219 -9.13 6.66 17.08
N LEU A 220 -9.76 6.61 18.26
CA LEU A 220 -9.29 7.29 19.47
C LEU A 220 -8.30 6.46 20.29
N ALA A 221 -8.03 5.21 19.88
CA ALA A 221 -7.19 4.25 20.59
C ALA A 221 -7.66 3.94 22.04
N ASP A 222 -8.93 4.16 22.37
CA ASP A 222 -9.46 4.00 23.74
C ASP A 222 -10.23 2.69 23.95
N THR A 223 -10.63 2.03 22.86
CA THR A 223 -11.46 0.82 22.89
C THR A 223 -11.03 -0.18 21.83
N VAL A 224 -11.12 -1.46 22.16
CA VAL A 224 -10.85 -2.54 21.21
C VAL A 224 -12.01 -2.66 20.21
N LYS A 225 -11.67 -2.48 18.94
CA LYS A 225 -12.60 -2.63 17.82
C LYS A 225 -12.51 -4.02 17.18
N GLY A 226 -11.32 -4.63 17.23
CA GLY A 226 -11.05 -5.87 16.50
C GLY A 226 -11.04 -5.66 14.99
N ARG A 227 -10.62 -6.69 14.25
CA ARG A 227 -10.47 -6.60 12.78
C ARG A 227 -11.82 -6.39 12.07
N GLY A 228 -12.86 -7.05 12.55
CA GLY A 228 -14.23 -6.98 11.99
C GLY A 228 -15.14 -5.93 12.64
N GLY A 229 -14.66 -5.14 13.60
CA GLY A 229 -15.51 -4.22 14.38
C GLY A 229 -16.30 -4.89 15.52
N GLU A 230 -16.06 -6.17 15.77
CA GLU A 230 -16.76 -7.01 16.73
C GLU A 230 -16.07 -7.11 18.11
N GLY A 231 -14.93 -6.46 18.29
CA GLY A 231 -14.14 -6.52 19.53
C GLY A 231 -13.38 -7.84 19.73
N ILE A 232 -13.34 -8.72 18.72
CA ILE A 232 -12.60 -9.98 18.78
C ILE A 232 -11.15 -9.76 18.36
N VAL A 233 -10.24 -10.25 19.21
CA VAL A 233 -8.79 -10.31 18.95
C VAL A 233 -8.40 -11.76 18.68
N SER A 234 -7.58 -11.99 17.65
CA SER A 234 -7.17 -13.34 17.25
C SER A 234 -5.66 -13.50 17.21
N TYR A 235 -5.20 -14.70 17.54
CA TYR A 235 -3.82 -15.13 17.40
C TYR A 235 -3.75 -16.32 16.42
N PRO A 236 -3.02 -16.20 15.30
CA PRO A 236 -3.12 -17.15 14.19
C PRO A 236 -2.26 -18.40 14.35
N PHE A 237 -1.39 -18.47 15.37
CA PHE A 237 -0.44 -19.57 15.54
C PHE A 237 -0.84 -20.47 16.71
N GLN A 238 -0.37 -21.72 16.68
CA GLN A 238 -0.37 -22.55 17.89
C GLN A 238 0.76 -22.08 18.81
N TRP A 239 0.49 -22.05 20.11
CA TRP A 239 1.46 -21.69 21.14
C TRP A 239 2.08 -22.97 21.70
N ASP A 240 3.40 -23.10 21.61
CA ASP A 240 4.14 -24.22 22.16
C ASP A 240 4.52 -23.94 23.61
N ASP A 241 3.54 -24.03 24.51
CA ASP A 241 3.66 -23.74 25.93
C ASP A 241 4.73 -24.63 26.57
N SER A 242 5.69 -24.03 27.29
CA SER A 242 6.80 -24.77 27.92
C SER A 242 6.35 -25.84 28.94
N ILE A 243 5.12 -25.75 29.44
CA ILE A 243 4.55 -26.69 30.42
C ILE A 243 3.49 -27.58 29.77
N ASN A 244 2.57 -26.96 29.01
CA ASN A 244 1.39 -27.65 28.46
C ASN A 244 1.60 -28.22 27.05
N GLY A 245 2.72 -27.89 26.40
CA GLY A 245 3.00 -28.22 25.01
C GLY A 245 2.17 -27.40 24.02
N LEU A 246 2.15 -27.87 22.78
CA LEU A 246 1.48 -27.22 21.67
C LEU A 246 -0.04 -27.14 21.87
N ARG A 247 -0.57 -25.90 21.96
CA ARG A 247 -2.00 -25.64 22.15
C ARG A 247 -2.46 -24.38 21.43
N THR A 248 -3.76 -24.30 21.19
CA THR A 248 -4.41 -23.05 20.80
C THR A 248 -4.60 -22.18 22.04
N VAL A 249 -4.31 -20.89 21.93
CA VAL A 249 -4.50 -19.91 23.02
C VAL A 249 -5.83 -19.17 22.87
N GLY A 250 -6.42 -18.71 23.98
CA GLY A 250 -7.79 -18.21 23.98
C GLY A 250 -8.83 -19.30 23.69
N VAL A 251 -10.05 -18.90 23.36
CA VAL A 251 -11.11 -19.83 22.90
C VAL A 251 -10.99 -19.91 21.37
N ASP A 252 -10.49 -21.03 20.86
CA ASP A 252 -10.24 -21.25 19.43
C ASP A 252 -9.35 -20.20 18.76
N GLY A 253 -8.32 -19.71 19.47
CA GLY A 253 -7.37 -18.73 18.94
C GLY A 253 -7.85 -17.29 19.12
N LYS A 254 -8.91 -17.06 19.90
CA LYS A 254 -9.60 -15.78 20.00
C LYS A 254 -9.87 -15.36 21.44
N TRP A 255 -9.89 -14.05 21.65
CA TRP A 255 -10.33 -13.40 22.88
C TRP A 255 -11.44 -12.41 22.55
N ASN A 256 -12.50 -12.41 23.36
CA ASN A 256 -13.52 -11.40 23.30
C ASN A 256 -13.10 -10.21 24.15
N CYS A 257 -12.69 -9.12 23.50
CA CYS A 257 -12.31 -7.87 24.13
C CYS A 257 -13.32 -6.76 23.85
N GLN A 258 -14.58 -7.10 23.55
CA GLN A 258 -15.61 -6.13 23.27
C GLN A 258 -15.84 -5.21 24.49
N GLY A 259 -15.70 -3.91 24.28
CA GLY A 259 -15.87 -2.89 25.31
C GLY A 259 -14.67 -2.73 26.26
N TYR A 260 -13.56 -3.43 26.01
CA TYR A 260 -12.35 -3.30 26.82
C TYR A 260 -11.46 -2.19 26.26
N THR A 261 -10.64 -1.59 27.13
CA THR A 261 -9.49 -0.80 26.68
C THR A 261 -8.42 -1.74 26.09
N PRO A 262 -7.54 -1.24 25.21
CA PRO A 262 -6.45 -2.06 24.66
C PRO A 262 -5.55 -2.68 25.75
N GLU A 263 -5.30 -1.95 26.83
CA GLU A 263 -4.48 -2.38 27.96
C GLU A 263 -5.15 -3.48 28.79
N ASP A 264 -6.44 -3.35 29.07
CA ASP A 264 -7.21 -4.35 29.82
C ASP A 264 -7.35 -5.65 29.01
N CYS A 265 -7.60 -5.53 27.69
CA CYS A 265 -7.60 -6.67 26.78
C CYS A 265 -6.23 -7.36 26.76
N CYS A 266 -5.14 -6.60 26.66
CA CYS A 266 -3.79 -7.15 26.68
C CYS A 266 -3.49 -7.90 27.99
N SER A 267 -3.88 -7.34 29.12
CA SER A 267 -3.70 -7.96 30.43
C SER A 267 -4.45 -9.30 30.49
N THR A 268 -5.70 -9.33 30.04
CA THR A 268 -6.52 -10.57 29.94
C THR A 268 -5.85 -11.63 29.05
N ILE A 269 -5.29 -11.22 27.90
CA ILE A 269 -4.58 -12.13 26.98
C ILE A 269 -3.37 -12.74 27.68
N LYS A 270 -2.54 -11.91 28.33
CA LYS A 270 -1.34 -12.37 29.04
C LYS A 270 -1.68 -13.28 30.22
N GLU A 271 -2.73 -12.96 30.97
CA GLU A 271 -3.21 -13.82 32.07
C GLU A 271 -3.68 -15.19 31.57
N SER A 272 -4.24 -15.28 30.37
CA SER A 272 -4.66 -16.55 29.76
C SER A 272 -3.49 -17.40 29.21
N VAL A 273 -2.30 -16.80 29.07
CA VAL A 273 -1.08 -17.46 28.58
C VAL A 273 0.10 -17.08 29.49
N PRO A 274 0.10 -17.54 30.76
CA PRO A 274 1.07 -17.09 31.76
C PRO A 274 2.47 -17.68 31.55
N ASN A 275 2.57 -18.78 30.82
CA ASN A 275 3.83 -19.50 30.62
C ASN A 275 4.50 -19.05 29.31
N PRO A 276 5.84 -18.98 29.30
CA PRO A 276 6.57 -18.78 28.05
C PRO A 276 6.45 -20.02 27.16
N ASP A 277 6.75 -19.85 25.88
CA ASP A 277 6.89 -20.97 24.96
C ASP A 277 8.21 -21.74 25.17
N THR A 278 8.42 -22.79 24.37
CA THR A 278 9.66 -23.59 24.40
C THR A 278 10.94 -22.82 24.04
N LYS A 279 10.80 -21.62 23.43
CA LYS A 279 11.91 -20.70 23.12
C LYS A 279 12.12 -19.65 24.21
N GLY A 280 11.29 -19.62 25.27
CA GLY A 280 11.37 -18.66 26.37
C GLY A 280 10.66 -17.33 26.11
N ASN A 281 9.90 -17.22 25.01
CA ASN A 281 9.16 -16.01 24.66
C ASN A 281 7.82 -15.98 25.40
N TYR A 282 7.40 -14.80 25.86
CA TYR A 282 6.06 -14.58 26.40
C TYR A 282 5.15 -13.98 25.34
N ILE A 283 3.84 -14.19 25.48
CA ILE A 283 2.87 -13.47 24.65
C ILE A 283 2.97 -11.97 24.94
N GLU A 284 3.11 -11.21 23.86
CA GLU A 284 3.12 -9.75 23.88
C GLU A 284 1.91 -9.21 23.13
N CYS A 285 1.59 -7.93 23.35
CA CYS A 285 0.51 -7.26 22.64
C CYS A 285 1.07 -6.11 21.83
N HIS A 286 0.54 -5.94 20.63
CA HIS A 286 0.83 -4.81 19.76
C HIS A 286 -0.47 -4.05 19.50
N MET A 287 -0.59 -2.83 20.03
CA MET A 287 -1.76 -1.98 19.77
C MET A 287 -1.66 -1.40 18.36
N PHE A 288 -2.67 -1.65 17.55
CA PHE A 288 -2.80 -1.09 16.21
C PHE A 288 -3.92 -0.06 16.19
N VAL A 289 -3.59 1.19 15.88
CA VAL A 289 -4.56 2.26 15.65
C VAL A 289 -4.86 2.33 14.16
N PRO A 290 -6.14 2.25 13.73
CA PRO A 290 -6.48 2.32 12.32
C PRO A 290 -6.07 3.67 11.71
N PHE A 291 -5.78 3.68 10.40
CA PHE A 291 -5.47 4.90 9.66
C PHE A 291 -6.62 5.91 9.76
N GLY A 292 -6.28 7.17 10.01
CA GLY A 292 -7.21 8.23 10.37
C GLY A 292 -7.32 8.46 11.89
N GLY A 293 -6.85 7.51 12.70
CA GLY A 293 -6.86 7.62 14.16
C GLY A 293 -5.74 8.45 14.77
N VAL A 294 -5.77 8.59 16.09
CA VAL A 294 -4.79 9.34 16.88
C VAL A 294 -3.40 8.76 16.65
N GLY A 295 -2.46 9.61 16.22
CA GLY A 295 -1.08 9.21 15.92
C GLY A 295 -0.90 8.48 14.59
N ASN A 296 -1.97 8.05 13.92
CA ASN A 296 -1.92 7.36 12.62
C ASN A 296 -2.74 8.10 11.57
N LYS A 297 -2.20 9.22 11.05
CA LYS A 297 -2.89 10.03 10.02
C LYS A 297 -3.14 9.20 8.77
N ARG A 298 -4.35 9.31 8.22
CA ARG A 298 -4.70 8.71 6.93
C ARG A 298 -3.84 9.30 5.81
N ARG A 299 -3.35 8.46 4.90
CA ARG A 299 -2.39 8.84 3.86
C ARG A 299 -2.80 8.25 2.52
N ASN A 300 -3.59 9.02 1.76
CA ASN A 300 -4.14 8.59 0.47
C ASN A 300 -3.09 8.33 -0.64
N ASP A 301 -1.79 8.39 -0.31
CA ASP A 301 -0.66 8.15 -1.20
C ASP A 301 -0.02 6.77 -1.00
N ARG A 302 -0.65 5.86 -0.22
CA ARG A 302 -0.11 4.53 0.08
C ARG A 302 -1.01 3.40 -0.39
N VAL A 303 -0.44 2.41 -1.07
CA VAL A 303 -1.07 1.11 -1.35
C VAL A 303 -0.49 0.07 -0.42
N PHE A 304 -1.34 -0.59 0.36
CA PHE A 304 -0.94 -1.70 1.21
C PHE A 304 -1.15 -3.03 0.48
N ILE A 305 -0.10 -3.86 0.40
CA ILE A 305 -0.14 -5.19 -0.21
C ILE A 305 0.26 -6.21 0.85
N ASN A 306 -0.66 -7.12 1.20
CA ASN A 306 -0.39 -8.20 2.13
C ASN A 306 0.00 -9.46 1.35
N LEU A 307 1.23 -9.96 1.55
CA LEU A 307 1.74 -11.16 0.89
C LEU A 307 1.66 -12.40 1.80
N SER A 308 1.39 -13.55 1.19
CA SER A 308 1.60 -14.86 1.79
C SER A 308 3.07 -15.29 1.66
N PRO A 309 3.52 -16.29 2.45
CA PRO A 309 4.92 -16.74 2.43
C PRO A 309 5.43 -17.25 1.08
N ASP A 310 4.53 -17.62 0.15
CA ASP A 310 4.86 -18.03 -1.22
C ASP A 310 4.94 -16.84 -2.21
N GLY A 311 4.86 -15.60 -1.70
CA GLY A 311 4.99 -14.37 -2.49
C GLY A 311 3.72 -13.97 -3.25
N ARG A 312 2.57 -14.58 -2.92
CA ARG A 312 1.26 -14.22 -3.50
C ARG A 312 0.53 -13.19 -2.67
N VAL A 313 -0.35 -12.43 -3.29
CA VAL A 313 -1.19 -11.46 -2.58
C VAL A 313 -2.30 -12.20 -1.83
N HIS A 314 -2.29 -12.07 -0.51
CA HIS A 314 -3.22 -12.74 0.39
C HIS A 314 -4.56 -12.00 0.52
N GLU A 315 -4.54 -10.67 0.40
CA GLU A 315 -5.72 -9.82 0.55
C GLU A 315 -5.70 -8.72 -0.53
N PRO A 316 -6.86 -8.29 -1.05
CA PRO A 316 -6.93 -7.22 -2.05
C PRO A 316 -6.17 -5.98 -1.57
N PRO A 317 -5.18 -5.49 -2.34
CA PRO A 317 -4.50 -4.26 -2.02
C PRO A 317 -5.47 -3.11 -1.95
N MET A 318 -5.19 -2.13 -1.10
CA MET A 318 -6.04 -0.95 -0.95
C MET A 318 -5.22 0.32 -0.77
N ILE A 319 -5.72 1.40 -1.36
CA ILE A 319 -5.21 2.76 -1.12
C ILE A 319 -5.84 3.30 0.16
N GLN A 320 -5.03 3.82 1.09
CA GLN A 320 -5.51 4.17 2.44
C GLN A 320 -5.23 5.57 2.94
#